data_AF-A0AAV0Y2Q1-F1
#
_entry.id   AF-A0AAV0Y2Q1-F1
#
_cell.length_a   1.000
_cell.length_b   1.000
_cell.length_c   1.000
_cell.angle_alpha   90.00
_cell.angle_beta   90.00
_cell.angle_gamma   90.00
#
_symmetry.space_group_name_H-M   'P 1'
#
loop_
_entity.id
_entity.type
_entity.pdbx_description
1 polymer ?
#
loop_
_entity_poly.entity_id
_entity_poly.type
_entity_poly.pdbx_seq_one_letter_code
_entity_poly.pdbx_strand_id
1 'polypeptide(L)'
;MNRTMCNIKYDIMSLSDKIDNLINKSEKTGLGFGEMLTDEDTFQKEIFNILPIENEEDLLLFESKLSNQEFRKKITLELKRNAKSSLPSTVRSIMRFLFKDKLLNIFSYKGQKGKKVFYTLTICSVIFDSIKLMKKFNKFDTIEVEGPLKIFISGAKFRDVPKTKTVQSMND
;
A
#
# COMPACT_ATOMS: atom_id res chain seq x y z
N MET A 1 58.04 -31.40 15.40
CA MET A 1 56.64 -30.99 15.20
C MET A 1 56.63 -29.87 14.16
N ASN A 2 56.03 -30.09 12.98
CA ASN A 2 56.22 -29.21 11.81
C ASN A 2 55.41 -27.91 11.98
N ARG A 3 56.07 -26.75 12.06
CA ARG A 3 55.45 -25.44 12.33
C ARG A 3 54.34 -25.10 11.34
N THR A 4 54.51 -25.51 10.08
CA THR A 4 53.51 -25.36 9.02
C THR A 4 52.25 -26.16 9.32
N MET A 5 52.39 -27.35 9.90
CA MET A 5 51.27 -28.20 10.31
C MET A 5 50.50 -27.59 11.49
N CYS A 6 51.18 -26.94 12.43
CA CYS A 6 50.52 -26.19 13.51
C CYS A 6 49.69 -25.03 12.96
N ASN A 7 50.23 -24.24 12.03
CA ASN A 7 49.51 -23.11 11.45
C ASN A 7 48.26 -23.57 10.68
N ILE A 8 48.40 -24.63 9.86
CA ILE A 8 47.26 -25.22 9.13
C ILE A 8 46.21 -25.73 10.12
N LYS A 9 46.61 -26.36 11.23
CA LYS A 9 45.68 -26.82 12.27
C LYS A 9 44.89 -25.66 12.88
N TYR A 10 45.54 -24.53 13.16
CA TYR A 10 44.88 -23.33 13.67
C TYR A 10 43.89 -22.74 12.66
N ASP A 11 44.28 -22.65 11.39
CA ASP A 11 43.41 -22.14 10.32
C ASP A 11 42.18 -23.03 10.14
N ILE A 12 42.35 -24.36 10.19
CA ILE A 12 41.25 -25.33 10.13
C ILE A 12 40.30 -25.18 11.31
N MET A 13 40.82 -25.01 12.54
CA MET A 13 39.97 -24.80 13.72
C MET A 13 39.17 -23.51 13.59
N SER A 14 39.80 -22.40 13.18
CA SER A 14 39.09 -21.14 12.95
C SER A 14 38.04 -21.26 11.84
N LEU A 15 38.31 -22.05 10.80
CA LEU A 15 37.34 -22.32 9.75
C LEU A 15 36.15 -23.13 10.29
N SER A 16 36.41 -24.14 11.12
CA SER A 16 35.38 -24.96 11.76
C SER A 16 34.45 -24.10 12.60
N ASP A 17 35.01 -23.24 13.45
CA ASP A 17 34.22 -22.32 14.29
C ASP A 17 33.36 -21.38 13.44
N LYS A 18 33.88 -20.90 12.30
CA LYS A 18 33.11 -20.07 11.36
C LYS A 18 31.99 -20.86 10.68
N ILE A 19 32.23 -22.11 10.32
CA ILE A 19 31.21 -23.01 9.75
C ILE A 19 30.11 -23.26 10.78
N ASP A 20 30.45 -23.56 12.03
CA ASP A 20 29.46 -23.79 13.08
C ASP A 20 28.62 -22.53 13.36
N ASN A 21 29.25 -21.35 13.35
CA ASN A 21 28.53 -20.08 13.45
C ASN A 21 27.61 -19.82 12.24
N LEU A 22 28.01 -20.21 11.03
CA LEU A 22 27.18 -20.12 9.83
C LEU A 22 26.04 -21.15 9.87
N ILE A 23 26.28 -22.38 10.36
CA ILE A 23 25.28 -23.42 10.54
C ILE A 23 24.23 -22.94 11.54
N ASN A 24 24.64 -22.48 12.72
CA ASN A 24 23.73 -21.92 13.74
C ASN A 24 22.95 -20.69 13.23
N LYS A 25 23.56 -19.88 12.37
CA LYS A 25 22.87 -18.76 11.69
C LYS A 25 21.90 -19.28 10.62
N SER A 26 22.24 -20.35 9.94
CA SER A 26 21.43 -21.00 8.90
C SER A 26 20.25 -21.78 9.46
N GLU A 27 20.38 -22.45 10.61
CA GLU A 27 19.28 -23.12 11.32
C GLU A 27 18.24 -22.11 11.82
N LYS A 28 18.69 -20.89 12.16
CA LYS A 28 17.79 -19.75 12.42
C LYS A 28 17.14 -19.16 11.16
N THR A 29 17.63 -19.48 9.96
CA THR A 29 17.17 -18.91 8.68
C THR A 29 16.80 -19.98 7.64
N GLY A 30 16.53 -21.23 8.03
CA GLY A 30 16.57 -22.36 7.10
C GLY A 30 15.64 -23.51 7.44
N LEU A 31 14.34 -23.29 7.26
CA LEU A 31 13.48 -24.31 6.66
C LEU A 31 13.01 -23.78 5.30
N GLY A 32 13.53 -24.36 4.22
CA GLY A 32 12.86 -24.41 2.93
C GLY A 32 13.25 -23.35 1.91
N PHE A 33 13.50 -23.82 0.69
CA PHE A 33 13.39 -23.08 -0.57
C PHE A 33 11.90 -22.72 -0.79
N GLY A 34 11.38 -21.85 0.06
CA GLY A 34 10.05 -21.27 0.02
C GLY A 34 10.22 -19.86 0.57
N GLU A 35 9.76 -18.86 -0.17
CA GLU A 35 9.85 -17.44 0.19
C GLU A 35 9.66 -17.25 1.69
N MET A 36 10.70 -16.80 2.41
CA MET A 36 10.58 -16.32 3.78
C MET A 36 9.82 -15.00 3.71
N LEU A 37 8.50 -15.07 3.53
CA LEU A 37 7.63 -13.92 3.58
C LEU A 37 7.71 -13.40 5.01
N THR A 38 8.21 -12.18 5.18
CA THR A 38 7.94 -11.46 6.42
C THR A 38 6.42 -11.31 6.58
N ASP A 39 5.91 -11.12 7.79
CA ASP A 39 4.48 -10.82 8.01
C ASP A 39 4.05 -9.59 7.16
N GLU A 40 5.00 -8.70 6.87
CA GLU A 40 4.85 -7.53 6.01
C GLU A 40 4.78 -7.88 4.52
N ASP A 41 5.57 -8.84 4.03
CA ASP A 41 5.49 -9.33 2.63
C ASP A 41 4.20 -10.11 2.37
N THR A 42 3.75 -10.88 3.37
CA THR A 42 2.47 -11.60 3.33
C THR A 42 1.30 -10.62 3.25
N PHE A 43 1.33 -9.57 4.07
CA PHE A 43 0.30 -8.52 4.07
C PHE A 43 0.29 -7.73 2.76
N GLN A 44 1.45 -7.32 2.24
CA GLN A 44 1.52 -6.62 0.96
C GLN A 44 0.92 -7.46 -0.18
N LYS A 45 1.26 -8.75 -0.24
CA LYS A 45 0.69 -9.68 -1.23
C LYS A 45 -0.82 -9.80 -1.08
N GLU A 46 -1.34 -9.88 0.14
CA GLU A 46 -2.79 -9.88 0.39
C GLU A 46 -3.45 -8.59 -0.12
N ILE A 47 -2.88 -7.43 0.20
CA ILE A 47 -3.43 -6.13 -0.21
C ILE A 47 -3.39 -5.96 -1.74
N PHE A 48 -2.31 -6.36 -2.42
CA PHE A 48 -2.22 -6.28 -3.88
C PHE A 48 -3.22 -7.19 -4.59
N ASN A 49 -3.69 -8.25 -3.94
CA ASN A 49 -4.75 -9.11 -4.49
C ASN A 49 -6.16 -8.52 -4.31
N ILE A 50 -6.35 -7.63 -3.33
CA ILE A 50 -7.66 -7.02 -3.02
C ILE A 50 -7.83 -5.65 -3.68
N LEU A 51 -6.72 -4.94 -3.90
CA LEU A 51 -6.72 -3.59 -4.46
C LEU A 51 -6.23 -3.59 -5.92
N PRO A 52 -6.71 -2.64 -6.74
CA PRO A 52 -7.73 -1.63 -6.46
C PRO A 52 -9.16 -2.19 -6.51
N ILE A 53 -10.04 -1.69 -5.64
CA ILE A 53 -11.44 -2.13 -5.52
C ILE A 53 -12.25 -1.64 -6.73
N GLU A 54 -12.99 -2.56 -7.35
CA GLU A 54 -13.70 -2.28 -8.61
C GLU A 54 -15.23 -2.25 -8.49
N ASN A 55 -15.78 -2.92 -7.48
CA ASN A 55 -17.22 -3.08 -7.27
C ASN A 55 -17.61 -2.80 -5.82
N GLU A 56 -18.92 -2.74 -5.58
CA GLU A 56 -19.45 -2.41 -4.26
C GLU A 56 -19.36 -3.55 -3.25
N GLU A 57 -19.47 -4.79 -3.70
CA GLU A 57 -19.39 -5.97 -2.83
C GLU A 57 -18.01 -6.09 -2.21
N ASP A 58 -16.96 -5.92 -3.02
CA ASP A 58 -15.57 -5.86 -2.57
C ASP A 58 -15.32 -4.67 -1.65
N LEU A 59 -15.96 -3.53 -1.90
CA LEU A 59 -15.89 -2.37 -1.01
C LEU A 59 -16.50 -2.68 0.35
N LEU A 60 -17.66 -3.34 0.40
CA LEU A 60 -18.31 -3.74 1.66
C LEU A 60 -17.47 -4.77 2.42
N LEU A 61 -16.89 -5.75 1.73
CA LEU A 61 -15.98 -6.71 2.34
C LEU A 61 -14.74 -6.02 2.91
N PHE A 62 -14.18 -5.06 2.16
CA PHE A 62 -13.04 -4.28 2.61
C PHE A 62 -13.37 -3.42 3.84
N GLU A 63 -14.52 -2.74 3.85
CA GLU A 63 -15.04 -2.00 5.01
C GLU A 63 -15.22 -2.91 6.24
N SER A 64 -15.70 -4.13 6.05
CA SER A 64 -15.78 -5.13 7.12
C SER A 64 -14.40 -5.49 7.65
N LYS A 65 -13.40 -5.75 6.77
CA LYS A 65 -12.01 -6.00 7.18
C LYS A 65 -11.40 -4.83 7.96
N LEU A 66 -11.74 -3.59 7.61
CA LEU A 66 -11.28 -2.38 8.32
C LEU A 66 -11.81 -2.27 9.76
N SER A 67 -12.82 -3.06 10.14
CA SER A 67 -13.26 -3.16 11.53
C SER A 67 -12.20 -3.81 12.43
N ASN A 68 -11.31 -4.62 11.86
CA ASN A 68 -10.15 -5.15 12.56
C ASN A 68 -9.08 -4.06 12.72
N GLN A 69 -8.74 -3.73 13.97
CA GLN A 69 -7.79 -2.67 14.30
C GLN A 69 -6.36 -2.95 13.82
N GLU A 70 -5.94 -4.23 13.79
CA GLU A 70 -4.62 -4.61 13.29
C GLU A 70 -4.54 -4.40 11.78
N PHE A 71 -5.54 -4.89 11.04
CA PHE A 71 -5.65 -4.68 9.60
C PHE A 71 -5.70 -3.18 9.26
N ARG A 72 -6.51 -2.41 10.00
CA ARG A 72 -6.59 -0.95 9.87
C ARG A 72 -5.22 -0.28 10.07
N LYS A 73 -4.45 -0.67 11.09
CA LYS A 73 -3.10 -0.12 11.31
C LYS A 73 -2.16 -0.47 10.16
N LYS A 74 -2.13 -1.73 9.73
CA LYS A 74 -1.28 -2.22 8.64
C LYS A 74 -1.59 -1.47 7.34
N ILE A 75 -2.86 -1.34 6.95
CA ILE A 75 -3.23 -0.59 5.72
C ILE A 75 -2.92 0.91 5.85
N THR A 76 -3.10 1.51 7.03
CA THR A 76 -2.76 2.93 7.25
C THR A 76 -1.27 3.18 7.03
N LEU A 77 -0.41 2.27 7.52
CA LEU A 77 1.04 2.33 7.29
C LEU A 77 1.39 2.12 5.81
N GLU A 78 0.69 1.22 5.12
CA GLU A 78 0.91 0.99 3.69
C GLU A 78 0.53 2.21 2.85
N LEU A 79 -0.61 2.86 3.14
CA LEU A 79 -1.02 4.09 2.48
C LEU A 79 -0.06 5.26 2.76
N LYS A 80 0.54 5.31 3.96
CA LYS A 80 1.56 6.30 4.30
C LYS A 80 2.77 6.24 3.35
N ARG A 81 3.11 5.07 2.80
CA ARG A 81 4.23 4.90 1.86
C ARG A 81 3.98 5.56 0.50
N ASN A 82 2.73 5.87 0.18
CA ASN A 82 2.33 6.52 -1.07
C ASN A 82 2.54 8.05 -1.10
N ALA A 83 3.30 8.60 -0.15
CA ALA A 83 3.62 10.02 -0.07
C ALA A 83 4.34 10.52 -1.35
N LYS A 84 3.87 11.66 -1.88
CA LYS A 84 4.47 12.34 -3.05
C LYS A 84 4.97 13.74 -2.68
N SER A 85 5.42 14.48 -3.69
CA SER A 85 5.95 15.84 -3.52
C SER A 85 4.93 16.86 -3.04
N SER A 86 3.64 16.67 -3.29
CA SER A 86 2.56 17.58 -2.85
C SER A 86 1.37 16.80 -2.27
N LEU A 87 0.56 17.47 -1.45
CA LEU A 87 -0.64 16.86 -0.85
C LEU A 87 -1.63 16.39 -1.94
N PRO A 88 -1.99 17.21 -2.95
CA PRO A 88 -2.88 16.74 -4.01
C PRO A 88 -2.32 15.54 -4.79
N SER A 89 -1.01 15.48 -5.03
CA SER A 89 -0.40 14.32 -5.71
C SER A 89 -0.41 13.06 -4.83
N THR A 90 -0.25 13.23 -3.51
CA THR A 90 -0.31 12.14 -2.54
C THR A 90 -1.71 11.55 -2.44
N VAL A 91 -2.73 12.40 -2.28
CA VAL A 91 -4.14 11.97 -2.28
C VAL A 91 -4.47 11.23 -3.57
N ARG A 92 -4.03 11.75 -4.73
CA ARG A 92 -4.21 11.05 -6.01
C ARG A 92 -3.52 9.69 -6.05
N SER A 93 -2.31 9.56 -5.50
CA SER A 93 -1.58 8.29 -5.44
C SER A 93 -2.34 7.26 -4.60
N ILE A 94 -2.77 7.66 -3.40
CA ILE A 94 -3.55 6.80 -2.49
C ILE A 94 -4.87 6.38 -3.15
N MET A 95 -5.61 7.31 -3.75
CA MET A 95 -6.91 6.99 -4.33
C MET A 95 -6.81 6.05 -5.54
N ARG A 96 -5.75 6.18 -6.37
CA ARG A 96 -5.49 5.24 -7.47
C ARG A 96 -5.06 3.86 -7.00
N PHE A 97 -4.38 3.80 -5.86
CA PHE A 97 -4.01 2.54 -5.24
C PHE A 97 -5.24 1.81 -4.69
N LEU A 98 -6.18 2.54 -4.08
CA LEU A 98 -7.35 1.95 -3.44
C LEU A 98 -8.50 1.60 -4.40
N PHE A 99 -8.78 2.40 -5.43
CA PHE A 99 -10.02 2.30 -6.18
C PHE A 99 -9.83 2.39 -7.69
N LYS A 100 -10.67 1.66 -8.43
CA LYS A 100 -10.90 1.93 -9.86
C LYS A 100 -11.89 3.07 -10.06
N ASP A 101 -11.75 3.77 -11.17
CA ASP A 101 -12.64 4.89 -11.53
C ASP A 101 -14.09 4.42 -11.75
N LYS A 102 -14.31 3.20 -12.25
CA LYS A 102 -15.64 2.55 -12.34
C LYS A 102 -16.39 2.57 -11.00
N LEU A 103 -15.72 2.23 -9.90
CA LEU A 103 -16.32 2.29 -8.57
C LEU A 103 -16.51 3.74 -8.11
N LEU A 104 -15.51 4.60 -8.29
CA LEU A 104 -15.62 6.00 -7.87
C LEU A 104 -16.74 6.76 -8.60
N ASN A 105 -17.16 6.31 -9.79
CA ASN A 105 -18.23 6.91 -10.56
C ASN A 105 -19.59 6.91 -9.88
N ILE A 106 -19.87 5.93 -9.02
CA ILE A 106 -21.13 5.86 -8.27
C ILE A 106 -21.09 6.64 -6.94
N PHE A 107 -19.92 7.18 -6.57
CA PHE A 107 -19.73 7.97 -5.36
C PHE A 107 -19.58 9.47 -5.67
N SER A 108 -19.88 10.26 -4.65
CA SER A 108 -19.40 11.63 -4.51
C SER A 108 -19.01 11.86 -3.07
N TYR A 109 -18.22 12.90 -2.80
CA TYR A 109 -17.77 13.14 -1.44
C TYR A 109 -18.94 13.31 -0.45
N LYS A 110 -19.97 14.10 -0.78
CA LYS A 110 -21.15 14.40 0.08
C LYS A 110 -22.49 13.85 -0.43
N GLY A 111 -22.51 12.93 -1.40
CA GLY A 111 -23.75 12.39 -1.97
C GLY A 111 -24.47 13.30 -2.98
N GLN A 112 -23.73 14.19 -3.65
CA GLN A 112 -24.27 15.08 -4.67
C GLN A 112 -24.83 14.29 -5.86
N LYS A 113 -25.94 14.78 -6.44
CA LYS A 113 -26.58 14.23 -7.65
C LYS A 113 -27.03 12.77 -7.49
N GLY A 114 -27.53 12.41 -6.30
CA GLY A 114 -28.03 11.06 -6.02
C GLY A 114 -26.96 9.98 -5.91
N LYS A 115 -25.67 10.36 -5.91
CA LYS A 115 -24.56 9.44 -5.72
C LYS A 115 -24.42 9.03 -4.25
N LYS A 116 -23.74 7.91 -4.01
CA LYS A 116 -23.42 7.45 -2.66
C LYS A 116 -22.42 8.40 -1.98
N VAL A 117 -22.49 8.46 -0.66
CA VAL A 117 -21.66 9.34 0.18
C VAL A 117 -20.33 8.66 0.48
N PHE A 118 -19.21 9.24 0.03
CA PHE A 118 -17.89 8.68 0.28
C PHE A 118 -17.36 9.02 1.67
N TYR A 119 -17.66 10.22 2.21
CA TYR A 119 -17.04 10.66 3.47
C TYR A 119 -17.43 9.78 4.67
N THR A 120 -18.54 9.06 4.59
CA THR A 120 -19.05 8.17 5.65
C THR A 120 -18.37 6.80 5.68
N LEU A 121 -17.59 6.47 4.66
CA LEU A 121 -16.88 5.19 4.59
C LEU A 121 -15.69 5.16 5.57
N THR A 122 -15.42 4.02 6.19
CA THR A 122 -14.29 3.83 7.11
C THR A 122 -12.97 4.04 6.38
N ILE A 123 -12.87 3.58 5.13
CA ILE A 123 -11.66 3.79 4.31
C ILE A 123 -11.35 5.28 4.10
N CYS A 124 -12.37 6.16 4.10
CA CYS A 124 -12.15 7.60 4.06
C CYS A 124 -11.37 8.06 5.31
N SER A 125 -11.78 7.63 6.50
CA SER A 125 -11.08 7.94 7.75
C SER A 125 -9.63 7.43 7.76
N VAL A 126 -9.40 6.23 7.21
CA VAL A 126 -8.08 5.62 7.08
C VAL A 126 -7.17 6.42 6.16
N ILE A 127 -7.70 7.00 5.07
CA ILE A 127 -6.94 7.89 4.20
C ILE A 127 -6.48 9.13 4.98
N PHE A 128 -7.37 9.76 5.76
CA PHE A 128 -6.99 10.90 6.61
C PHE A 128 -5.93 10.53 7.64
N ASP A 129 -6.09 9.39 8.33
CA ASP A 129 -5.13 8.89 9.31
C ASP A 129 -3.75 8.67 8.66
N SER A 130 -3.71 8.07 7.46
CA SER A 130 -2.47 7.80 6.74
C SER A 130 -1.71 9.08 6.38
N ILE A 131 -2.44 10.13 5.96
CA ILE A 131 -1.87 11.43 5.61
C ILE A 131 -1.36 12.15 6.86
N LYS A 132 -2.09 12.10 7.98
CA LYS A 132 -1.67 12.67 9.26
C LYS A 132 -0.37 12.03 9.78
N LEU A 133 -0.13 10.75 9.51
CA LEU A 133 1.12 10.07 9.87
C LEU A 133 2.32 10.49 9.00
N MET A 134 2.10 11.17 7.86
CA MET A 134 3.19 11.65 7.01
C MET A 134 3.76 12.95 7.59
N LYS A 135 5.04 12.95 7.97
CA LYS A 135 5.72 14.14 8.55
C LYS A 135 5.57 15.41 7.71
N LYS A 136 5.47 15.27 6.39
CA LYS A 136 5.31 16.37 5.45
C LYS A 136 3.91 16.99 5.46
N PHE A 137 2.89 16.20 5.78
CA PHE A 137 1.48 16.60 5.67
C PHE A 137 0.73 16.61 7.00
N ASN A 138 1.41 16.32 8.12
CA ASN A 138 0.81 16.25 9.45
C ASN A 138 0.21 17.59 9.96
N LYS A 139 0.61 18.72 9.38
CA LYS A 139 0.09 20.06 9.72
C LYS A 139 -1.18 20.44 8.96
N PHE A 140 -1.50 19.72 7.89
CA PHE A 140 -2.65 20.05 7.06
C PHE A 140 -3.94 19.68 7.79
N ASP A 141 -4.93 20.56 7.69
CA ASP A 141 -6.22 20.32 8.31
C ASP A 141 -7.10 19.35 7.47
N THR A 142 -8.24 18.96 8.01
CA THR A 142 -9.18 18.08 7.30
C THR A 142 -9.70 18.70 6.00
N ILE A 143 -9.80 20.03 5.93
CA ILE A 143 -10.35 20.76 4.78
C ILE A 143 -9.37 20.70 3.59
N GLU A 144 -8.08 20.86 3.86
CA GLU A 144 -7.01 20.83 2.87
C GLU A 144 -6.85 19.45 2.22
N VAL A 145 -7.16 18.38 2.94
CA VAL A 145 -7.18 17.01 2.40
C VAL A 145 -8.51 16.68 1.70
N GLU A 146 -9.62 17.21 2.21
CA GLU A 146 -10.96 17.05 1.63
C GLU A 146 -11.05 17.63 0.21
N GLY A 147 -10.43 18.78 -0.05
CA GLY A 147 -10.43 19.42 -1.38
C GLY A 147 -9.92 18.49 -2.50
N PRO A 148 -8.69 17.97 -2.40
CA PRO A 148 -8.14 17.00 -3.35
C PRO A 148 -8.97 15.72 -3.48
N LEU A 149 -9.55 15.20 -2.39
CA LEU A 149 -10.43 14.03 -2.42
C LEU A 149 -11.67 14.28 -3.26
N LYS A 150 -12.38 15.39 -3.02
CA LYS A 150 -13.56 15.81 -3.79
C LYS A 150 -13.27 15.90 -5.28
N ILE A 151 -12.17 16.59 -5.63
CA ILE A 151 -11.75 16.78 -7.01
C ILE A 151 -11.46 15.42 -7.66
N PHE A 152 -10.75 14.54 -6.95
CA PHE A 152 -10.40 13.23 -7.48
C PHE A 152 -11.65 12.38 -7.76
N ILE A 153 -12.55 12.23 -6.79
CA ILE A 153 -13.78 11.43 -6.94
C ILE A 153 -14.66 12.00 -8.07
N SER A 154 -14.87 13.32 -8.09
CA SER A 154 -15.70 13.98 -9.12
C SER A 154 -15.14 13.82 -10.53
N GLY A 155 -13.82 13.67 -10.65
CA GLY A 155 -13.12 13.45 -11.91
C GLY A 155 -13.15 12.01 -12.42
N ALA A 156 -13.66 11.04 -11.66
CA ALA A 156 -13.66 9.62 -12.05
C ALA A 156 -14.32 9.40 -13.42
N LYS A 157 -15.43 10.10 -13.68
CA LYS A 157 -16.20 9.97 -14.92
C LYS A 157 -15.42 10.34 -16.18
N PHE A 158 -14.39 11.19 -16.04
CA PHE A 158 -13.55 11.63 -17.14
C PHE A 158 -12.33 10.72 -17.32
N ARG A 159 -11.96 9.95 -16.29
CA ARG A 159 -10.83 9.02 -16.33
C ARG A 159 -11.24 7.62 -16.78
N ASP A 160 -12.50 7.25 -16.55
CA ASP A 160 -13.10 5.97 -16.94
C ASP A 160 -13.44 5.88 -18.45
N VAL A 161 -13.20 6.95 -19.21
CA VAL A 161 -13.49 6.97 -20.66
C VAL A 161 -12.41 6.20 -21.42
N PRO A 162 -12.76 5.23 -22.29
CA PRO A 162 -11.80 4.55 -23.15
C PRO A 162 -11.04 5.58 -24.02
N LYS A 163 -9.71 5.46 -24.09
CA LYS A 163 -8.80 6.36 -24.83
C LYS A 163 -9.06 6.44 -26.35
N THR A 164 -10.08 5.77 -26.88
CA THR A 164 -10.37 5.64 -28.31
C THR A 164 -11.27 6.75 -28.89
N LYS A 165 -11.84 7.66 -28.09
CA LYS A 165 -12.80 8.69 -28.60
C LYS A 165 -12.27 10.12 -28.70
N THR A 166 -10.97 10.37 -28.52
CA THR A 166 -10.43 11.74 -28.49
C THR A 166 -9.92 12.26 -29.85
N VAL A 167 -10.04 11.52 -30.95
CA VAL A 167 -9.49 11.94 -32.27
C VAL A 167 -10.55 12.45 -33.26
N GLN A 168 -11.85 12.38 -32.96
CA GLN A 168 -12.90 12.71 -33.94
C GLN A 168 -13.60 14.07 -33.73
N SER A 169 -13.09 14.99 -32.91
CA SER A 169 -13.72 16.32 -32.72
C SER A 169 -12.81 17.52 -33.06
N MET A 170 -11.82 17.30 -33.92
CA MET A 170 -11.01 18.35 -34.54
C MET A 170 -11.02 18.09 -36.05
N ASN A 171 -12.18 18.29 -36.67
CA ASN A 171 -12.40 18.45 -38.11
C ASN A 171 -13.89 18.75 -38.29
N ASP A 172 -14.30 19.96 -37.92
CA ASP A 172 -15.47 20.68 -38.43
C ASP A 172 -15.11 22.17 -38.41
#